data_AF-G4QLU6-F1
#
_entry.id   AF-G4QLU6-F1
#
_cell.length_a   1.000
_cell.length_b   1.000
_cell.length_c   1.000
_cell.angle_alpha   90.00
_cell.angle_beta   90.00
_cell.angle_gamma   90.00
#
_symmetry.space_group_name_H-M   'P 1'
#
loop_
_entity.id
_entity.type
_entity.pdbx_description
1 polymer ?
#
loop_
_entity_poly.entity_id
_entity_poly.type
_entity_poly.pdbx_seq_one_letter_code
_entity_poly.pdbx_strand_id
1 'polypeptide(L)'
;MQEISMINMVLLCISFVGLGIAIIAIQSNRKLSLRLNKALELINSLYKTNEAHQSKLYALEQIQKDSYEQNKQRLTIELDSAVSAFTANITQTHAAEIEALKFDIDKLMAQIDELSQQDPAAKMYAKAHSLVASGASINEIIDACDLPKAEVEVLMGFQEKARK
;
A
#
# COMPACT_ATOMS: atom_id res chain seq x y z
N MET A 1 -101.87 -15.28 43.58
CA MET A 1 -100.68 -16.14 43.81
C MET A 1 -99.89 -16.44 42.53
N GLN A 2 -100.51 -16.59 41.35
CA GLN A 2 -99.79 -16.88 40.09
C GLN A 2 -98.85 -15.77 39.58
N GLU A 3 -99.19 -14.48 39.71
CA GLU A 3 -98.35 -13.40 39.16
C GLU A 3 -97.00 -13.22 39.88
N ILE A 4 -96.96 -13.42 41.20
CA ILE A 4 -95.73 -13.35 42.00
C ILE A 4 -94.74 -14.46 41.57
N SER A 5 -95.26 -15.61 41.14
CA SER A 5 -94.43 -16.71 40.63
C SER A 5 -93.78 -16.39 39.27
N MET A 6 -94.46 -15.62 38.40
CA MET A 6 -93.94 -15.25 37.08
C MET A 6 -92.83 -14.21 37.16
N ILE A 7 -92.94 -13.22 38.06
CA ILE A 7 -91.91 -12.19 38.26
C ILE A 7 -90.60 -12.81 38.77
N ASN A 8 -90.68 -13.76 39.70
CA ASN A 8 -89.50 -14.46 40.24
C ASN A 8 -88.82 -15.32 39.17
N MET A 9 -89.58 -15.94 38.27
CA MET A 9 -89.04 -16.70 37.15
C MET A 9 -88.27 -15.79 36.16
N VAL A 10 -88.81 -14.61 35.84
CA VAL A 10 -88.14 -13.64 34.97
C VAL A 10 -86.86 -13.08 35.61
N LEU A 11 -86.87 -12.78 36.91
CA LEU A 11 -85.68 -12.35 37.65
C LEU A 11 -84.57 -13.41 37.63
N LEU A 12 -84.92 -14.69 37.82
CA LEU A 12 -83.97 -15.79 37.72
C LEU A 12 -83.35 -15.86 36.32
N CYS A 13 -84.16 -15.75 35.26
CA CYS A 13 -83.64 -15.75 33.88
C CYS A 13 -82.65 -14.61 33.62
N ILE A 14 -82.95 -13.39 34.10
CA ILE A 14 -82.06 -12.23 33.95
C ILE A 14 -80.74 -12.45 34.71
N SER A 15 -80.77 -13.02 35.92
CA SER A 15 -79.57 -13.37 36.68
C SER A 15 -78.70 -14.40 35.95
N PHE A 16 -79.30 -15.42 35.34
CA PHE A 16 -78.54 -16.41 34.54
C PHE A 16 -77.89 -15.79 33.30
N VAL A 17 -78.58 -14.90 32.61
CA VAL A 17 -78.00 -14.18 31.45
C VAL A 17 -76.84 -13.28 31.89
N GLY A 18 -76.98 -12.56 33.01
CA GLY A 18 -75.92 -11.73 33.58
C GLY A 18 -74.66 -12.55 33.94
N LEU A 19 -74.84 -13.72 34.55
CA LEU A 19 -73.74 -14.64 34.86
C LEU A 19 -73.07 -15.17 33.59
N GLY A 20 -73.85 -15.50 32.55
CA GLY A 20 -73.31 -15.96 31.26
C GLY A 20 -72.40 -14.91 30.61
N ILE A 21 -72.85 -13.65 30.57
CA ILE A 21 -72.06 -12.54 30.03
C ILE A 21 -70.78 -12.31 30.86
N ALA A 22 -70.88 -12.37 32.19
CA ALA A 22 -69.72 -12.23 33.08
C ALA A 22 -68.67 -13.34 32.83
N ILE A 23 -69.10 -14.59 32.67
CA ILE A 23 -68.20 -15.72 32.37
C ILE A 23 -67.49 -15.51 31.03
N ILE A 24 -68.22 -15.09 29.99
CA ILE A 24 -67.63 -14.82 28.67
C ILE A 24 -66.59 -13.71 28.76
N ALA A 25 -66.89 -12.62 29.47
CA ALA A 25 -65.96 -11.51 29.68
C ALA A 25 -64.68 -11.93 30.43
N ILE A 26 -64.82 -12.78 31.45
CA ILE A 26 -63.67 -13.34 32.19
C ILE A 26 -62.82 -14.21 31.27
N GLN A 27 -63.42 -15.07 30.44
CA GLN A 27 -62.68 -15.93 29.51
C GLN A 27 -61.95 -15.12 28.44
N SER A 28 -62.58 -14.10 27.87
CA SER A 28 -61.93 -13.22 26.88
C SER A 28 -60.74 -12.47 27.49
N ASN A 29 -60.89 -11.98 28.72
CA ASN A 29 -59.82 -11.26 29.40
C ASN A 29 -58.66 -12.18 29.78
N ARG A 30 -58.94 -13.41 30.24
CA ARG A 30 -57.90 -14.43 30.51
C ARG A 30 -57.13 -14.81 29.24
N LYS A 31 -57.82 -14.98 28.11
CA LYS A 31 -57.18 -15.27 26.81
C LYS A 31 -56.32 -14.10 26.33
N LEU A 32 -56.78 -12.87 26.52
CA LEU A 32 -56.01 -11.67 26.19
C LEU A 32 -54.75 -11.55 27.06
N SER A 33 -54.87 -11.73 28.37
CA SER A 33 -53.73 -11.74 29.30
C SER A 33 -52.69 -12.81 28.94
N LEU A 34 -53.11 -14.01 28.54
CA LEU A 34 -52.20 -15.05 28.05
C LEU A 34 -51.45 -14.64 26.77
N ARG A 35 -52.13 -13.99 25.82
CA ARG A 35 -51.49 -13.48 24.61
C ARG A 35 -50.48 -12.38 24.92
N LEU A 36 -50.82 -11.47 25.83
CA LEU A 36 -49.94 -10.40 26.28
C LEU A 36 -48.68 -10.96 26.95
N ASN A 37 -48.82 -11.96 27.82
CA ASN A 37 -47.66 -12.60 28.47
C ASN A 37 -46.72 -13.26 27.45
N LYS A 38 -47.27 -13.98 26.46
CA LYS A 38 -46.46 -14.58 25.38
C LYS A 38 -45.74 -13.53 24.53
N ALA A 39 -46.39 -12.41 24.25
CA ALA A 39 -45.77 -11.32 23.51
C ALA A 39 -44.61 -10.69 24.30
N LEU A 40 -44.79 -10.50 25.61
CA LEU A 40 -43.75 -9.96 26.50
C LEU A 40 -42.54 -10.91 26.58
N GLU A 41 -42.78 -12.21 26.68
CA GLU A 41 -41.72 -13.23 26.64
C GLU A 41 -40.93 -13.19 25.32
N LEU A 42 -41.64 -13.09 24.19
CA LEU A 42 -40.99 -12.96 22.89
C LEU A 42 -40.14 -11.69 22.80
N ILE A 43 -40.66 -10.53 23.24
CA ILE A 43 -39.92 -9.27 23.27
C ILE A 43 -38.63 -9.40 24.09
N ASN A 44 -38.70 -10.02 25.27
CA ASN A 44 -37.54 -10.23 26.12
C ASN A 44 -36.49 -11.13 25.44
N SER A 45 -36.95 -12.21 24.78
CA SER A 45 -36.05 -13.09 24.03
C SER A 45 -35.37 -12.38 22.84
N LEU A 46 -36.11 -11.52 22.14
CA LEU A 46 -35.58 -10.72 21.03
C LEU A 46 -34.58 -9.68 21.54
N TYR A 47 -34.87 -9.02 22.66
CA TYR A 47 -33.96 -8.08 23.29
C TYR A 47 -32.62 -8.75 23.64
N LYS A 48 -32.67 -9.91 24.29
CA LYS A 48 -31.48 -10.69 24.66
C LYS A 48 -30.68 -11.15 23.44
N THR A 49 -31.36 -11.62 22.39
CA THR A 49 -30.72 -12.01 21.13
C THR A 49 -30.08 -10.80 20.44
N ASN A 50 -30.76 -9.65 20.43
CA ASN A 50 -30.25 -8.42 19.83
C ASN A 50 -28.99 -7.92 20.56
N GLU A 51 -28.98 -7.92 21.89
CA GLU A 51 -27.79 -7.60 22.70
C GLU A 51 -26.61 -8.54 22.40
N ALA A 52 -26.88 -9.84 22.26
CA ALA A 52 -25.88 -10.82 21.85
C ALA A 52 -25.35 -10.57 20.42
N HIS A 53 -26.17 -10.07 19.50
CA HIS A 53 -25.71 -9.66 18.17
C HIS A 53 -24.88 -8.38 18.22
N GLN A 54 -25.25 -7.40 19.04
CA GLN A 54 -24.48 -6.15 19.20
C GLN A 54 -23.06 -6.43 19.72
N SER A 55 -22.92 -7.30 20.72
CA SER A 55 -21.59 -7.68 21.24
C SER A 55 -20.75 -8.41 20.19
N LYS A 56 -21.36 -9.28 19.37
CA LYS A 56 -20.68 -9.94 18.24
C LYS A 56 -20.23 -8.94 17.17
N LEU A 57 -21.07 -7.97 16.82
CA LEU A 57 -20.71 -6.93 15.85
C LEU A 57 -19.52 -6.10 16.35
N TYR A 58 -19.57 -5.69 17.62
CA TYR A 58 -18.45 -4.98 18.24
C TYR A 58 -17.16 -5.82 18.21
N ALA A 59 -17.23 -7.11 18.55
CA ALA A 59 -16.06 -7.99 18.49
C ALA A 59 -15.51 -8.15 17.06
N LEU A 60 -16.39 -8.29 16.05
CA LEU A 60 -15.96 -8.39 14.65
C LEU A 60 -15.32 -7.08 14.15
N GLU A 61 -15.86 -5.93 14.54
CA GLU A 61 -15.30 -4.63 14.20
C GLU A 61 -13.90 -4.44 14.81
N GLN A 62 -13.71 -4.86 16.07
CA GLN A 62 -12.38 -4.84 16.70
C GLN A 62 -11.40 -5.76 15.98
N ILE A 63 -11.78 -7.01 15.68
CA ILE A 63 -10.93 -7.95 14.95
C ILE A 63 -10.54 -7.41 13.58
N GLN A 64 -11.48 -6.78 12.86
CA GLN A 64 -11.19 -6.16 11.58
C GLN A 64 -10.17 -5.03 11.73
N LYS A 65 -10.35 -4.15 12.72
CA LYS A 65 -9.44 -3.04 12.98
C LYS A 65 -8.04 -3.52 13.35
N ASP A 66 -7.95 -4.50 14.24
CA ASP A 66 -6.69 -5.10 14.66
C ASP A 66 -5.99 -5.80 13.49
N SER A 67 -6.74 -6.54 12.67
CA SER A 67 -6.21 -7.19 11.46
C SER A 67 -5.69 -6.19 10.44
N TYR A 68 -6.39 -5.06 10.26
CA TYR A 68 -5.96 -3.99 9.36
C TYR A 68 -4.67 -3.33 9.83
N GLU A 69 -4.59 -2.94 11.11
CA GLU A 69 -3.37 -2.32 11.66
C GLU A 69 -2.19 -3.31 11.66
N GLN A 70 -2.45 -4.58 12.00
CA GLN A 70 -1.42 -5.63 11.93
C GLN A 70 -0.90 -5.80 10.51
N ASN A 71 -1.78 -5.91 9.51
CA ASN A 71 -1.35 -6.05 8.12
C ASN A 71 -0.58 -4.81 7.65
N LYS A 72 -1.06 -3.61 7.96
CA LYS A 72 -0.36 -2.36 7.63
C LYS A 72 1.06 -2.33 8.21
N GLN A 73 1.21 -2.74 9.48
CA GLN A 73 2.52 -2.83 10.12
C GLN A 73 3.41 -3.89 9.45
N ARG A 74 2.86 -5.08 9.15
CA ARG A 74 3.60 -6.15 8.46
C ARG A 74 4.09 -5.72 7.09
N LEU A 75 3.24 -5.09 6.27
CA LEU A 75 3.65 -4.57 4.95
C LEU A 75 4.76 -3.53 5.08
N THR A 76 4.72 -2.67 6.11
CA THR A 76 5.75 -1.66 6.33
C THR A 76 7.10 -2.30 6.66
N ILE A 77 7.11 -3.31 7.53
CA ILE A 77 8.33 -4.04 7.91
C ILE A 77 8.88 -4.84 6.73
N GLU A 78 8.02 -5.52 5.97
CA GLU A 78 8.42 -6.29 4.79
C GLU A 78 9.04 -5.39 3.73
N LEU A 79 8.42 -4.23 3.46
CA LEU A 79 8.96 -3.24 2.54
C LEU A 79 10.32 -2.70 3.00
N ASP A 80 10.47 -2.33 4.26
CA ASP A 80 11.73 -1.83 4.82
C ASP A 80 12.85 -2.89 4.74
N SER A 81 12.54 -4.13 5.11
CA SER A 81 13.49 -5.24 5.02
C SER A 81 13.88 -5.56 3.57
N ALA A 82 12.93 -5.51 2.63
CA ALA A 82 13.20 -5.72 1.21
C ALA A 82 14.05 -4.58 0.61
N VAL A 83 13.76 -3.32 0.96
CA VAL A 83 14.55 -2.16 0.54
C VAL A 83 15.97 -2.23 1.10
N SER A 84 16.11 -2.58 2.38
CA SER A 84 17.42 -2.74 3.02
C SER A 84 18.24 -3.87 2.38
N ALA A 85 17.64 -5.05 2.18
CA ALA A 85 18.29 -6.17 1.52
C ALA A 85 18.69 -5.83 0.07
N PHE A 86 17.81 -5.16 -0.68
CA PHE A 86 18.12 -4.71 -2.03
C PHE A 86 19.26 -3.69 -2.06
N THR A 87 19.24 -2.70 -1.15
CA THR A 87 20.29 -1.68 -1.03
C THR A 87 21.63 -2.31 -0.67
N ALA A 88 21.66 -3.28 0.25
CA ALA A 88 22.86 -4.01 0.63
C ALA A 88 23.43 -4.84 -0.54
N ASN A 89 22.56 -5.53 -1.30
CA ASN A 89 22.98 -6.27 -2.48
C ASN A 89 23.59 -5.34 -3.54
N ILE A 90 22.93 -4.22 -3.86
CA ILE A 90 23.45 -3.22 -4.81
C ILE A 90 24.81 -2.69 -4.36
N THR A 91 24.93 -2.26 -3.10
CA THR A 91 26.21 -1.71 -2.62
C THR A 91 27.31 -2.76 -2.68
N GLN A 92 27.03 -4.02 -2.34
CA GLN A 92 28.04 -5.08 -2.40
C GLN A 92 28.44 -5.45 -3.84
N THR A 93 27.50 -5.63 -4.75
CA THR A 93 27.81 -6.03 -6.13
C THR A 93 28.48 -4.89 -6.89
N HIS A 94 27.93 -3.67 -6.79
CA HIS A 94 28.48 -2.54 -7.53
C HIS A 94 29.77 -1.99 -6.94
N ALA A 95 30.01 -2.10 -5.63
CA ALA A 95 31.31 -1.71 -5.07
C ALA A 95 32.44 -2.56 -5.65
N ALA A 96 32.24 -3.88 -5.75
CA ALA A 96 33.22 -4.78 -6.34
C ALA A 96 33.43 -4.52 -7.85
N GLU A 97 32.35 -4.26 -8.60
CA GLU A 97 32.45 -3.90 -10.02
C GLU A 97 33.18 -2.57 -10.24
N ILE A 98 32.89 -1.55 -9.43
CA ILE A 98 33.57 -0.25 -9.51
C ILE A 98 35.05 -0.40 -9.19
N GLU A 99 35.40 -1.20 -8.18
CA GLU A 99 36.80 -1.44 -7.80
C GLU A 99 37.56 -2.19 -8.91
N ALA A 100 36.94 -3.21 -9.50
CA ALA A 100 37.52 -3.94 -10.63
C ALA A 100 37.71 -3.03 -11.86
N LEU A 101 36.71 -2.22 -12.19
CA LEU A 101 36.79 -1.29 -13.31
C LEU A 101 37.85 -0.22 -13.08
N LYS A 102 37.98 0.28 -11.85
CA LYS A 102 39.04 1.22 -11.47
C LYS A 102 40.42 0.60 -11.65
N PHE A 103 40.60 -0.64 -11.20
CA PHE A 103 41.85 -1.37 -11.40
C PHE A 103 42.22 -1.52 -12.88
N ASP A 104 41.25 -1.87 -13.73
CA ASP A 104 41.45 -2.00 -15.17
C ASP A 104 41.81 -0.65 -15.82
N ILE A 105 41.15 0.44 -15.42
CA ILE A 105 41.48 1.79 -15.87
C ILE A 105 42.92 2.16 -15.48
N ASP A 106 43.30 1.95 -14.21
CA ASP A 106 44.64 2.28 -13.73
C ASP A 106 45.72 1.48 -14.48
N LYS A 107 45.45 0.20 -14.77
CA LYS A 107 46.35 -0.65 -15.57
C LYS A 107 46.48 -0.15 -17.00
N LEU A 108 45.38 0.22 -17.65
CA LEU A 108 45.40 0.77 -19.01
C LEU A 108 46.14 2.11 -19.06
N MET A 109 45.94 2.98 -18.07
CA MET A 109 46.67 4.24 -17.95
C MET A 109 48.18 4.01 -17.82
N ALA A 110 48.60 3.06 -16.98
CA ALA A 110 50.01 2.71 -16.85
C ALA A 110 50.62 2.20 -18.18
N GLN A 111 49.88 1.39 -18.95
CA GLN A 111 50.31 0.92 -20.27
C GLN A 111 50.41 2.06 -21.29
N ILE A 112 49.46 3.00 -21.28
CA ILE A 112 49.50 4.18 -22.13
C ILE A 112 50.72 5.04 -21.80
N ASP A 113 51.01 5.25 -20.51
CA ASP A 113 52.18 6.02 -20.06
C ASP A 113 53.49 5.33 -20.47
N GLU A 114 53.59 4.01 -20.35
CA GLU A 114 54.76 3.24 -20.75
C GLU A 114 54.99 3.32 -22.28
N LEU A 115 53.93 3.15 -23.07
CA LEU A 115 53.97 3.34 -24.53
C LEU A 115 54.36 4.77 -24.92
N SER A 116 53.83 5.76 -24.20
CA SER A 116 54.16 7.16 -24.41
C SER A 116 55.62 7.50 -24.06
N GLN A 117 56.26 6.74 -23.17
CA GLN A 117 57.70 6.90 -22.87
C GLN A 117 58.58 6.25 -23.94
N GLN A 118 58.12 5.16 -24.57
CA GLN A 118 58.84 4.51 -25.68
C GLN A 118 58.80 5.34 -26.97
N ASP A 119 57.72 6.09 -27.21
CA ASP A 119 57.59 7.00 -28.34
C ASP A 119 57.27 8.44 -27.88
N PRO A 120 58.30 9.30 -27.72
CA PRO A 120 58.11 10.70 -27.38
C PRO A 120 57.29 11.48 -28.40
N ALA A 121 57.28 11.08 -29.68
CA ALA A 121 56.48 11.72 -30.71
C ALA A 121 54.99 11.39 -30.52
N ALA A 122 54.66 10.15 -30.14
CA ALA A 122 53.28 9.77 -29.80
C ALA A 122 52.69 10.63 -28.67
N LYS A 123 53.51 11.04 -27.69
CA LYS A 123 53.09 11.96 -26.62
C LYS A 123 52.72 13.35 -27.15
N MET A 124 53.51 13.89 -28.09
CA MET A 124 53.24 15.17 -28.74
C MET A 124 51.94 15.12 -29.54
N TYR A 125 51.71 14.03 -30.29
CA TYR A 125 50.47 13.82 -31.03
C TYR A 125 49.25 13.62 -30.12
N ALA A 126 49.38 12.88 -29.01
CA ALA A 126 48.29 12.70 -28.04
C ALA A 126 47.90 14.04 -27.39
N LYS A 127 48.88 14.88 -27.04
CA LYS A 127 48.66 16.25 -26.54
C LYS A 127 47.99 17.14 -27.58
N ALA A 128 48.47 17.10 -28.82
CA ALA A 128 47.87 17.85 -29.92
C ALA A 128 46.42 17.43 -30.19
N HIS A 129 46.13 16.13 -30.13
CA HIS A 129 44.77 15.61 -30.30
C HIS A 129 43.82 16.11 -29.19
N SER A 130 44.26 16.19 -27.93
CA SER A 130 43.43 16.74 -26.85
C SER A 130 43.17 18.24 -27.00
N LEU A 131 44.16 19.01 -27.48
CA LEU A 131 44.01 20.43 -27.78
C LEU A 131 43.04 20.67 -28.94
N VAL A 132 43.12 19.87 -30.01
CA VAL A 132 42.15 19.91 -31.11
C VAL A 132 40.74 19.55 -30.61
N ALA A 133 40.60 18.54 -29.75
CA ALA A 133 39.33 18.15 -29.17
C ALA A 133 38.70 19.24 -28.31
N SER A 134 39.53 20.00 -27.61
CA SER A 134 39.14 21.16 -26.78
C SER A 134 38.83 22.42 -27.60
N GLY A 135 39.05 22.38 -28.93
CA GLY A 135 38.78 23.50 -29.83
C GLY A 135 39.86 24.57 -29.88
N ALA A 136 41.10 24.24 -29.49
CA ALA A 136 42.23 25.15 -29.61
C ALA A 136 42.47 25.55 -31.09
N SER A 137 42.97 26.77 -31.32
CA SER A 137 43.28 27.27 -32.64
C SER A 137 44.58 26.67 -33.19
N ILE A 138 44.75 26.71 -34.53
CA ILE A 138 45.92 26.15 -35.21
C ILE A 138 47.23 26.69 -34.62
N ASN A 139 47.32 28.00 -34.38
CA ASN A 139 48.54 28.63 -33.86
C ASN A 139 48.85 28.18 -32.42
N GLU A 140 47.84 28.02 -31.57
CA GLU A 140 48.01 27.55 -30.20
C GLU A 140 48.50 26.10 -30.14
N ILE A 141 48.06 25.24 -31.07
CA ILE A 141 48.51 23.85 -31.14
C ILE A 141 49.95 23.76 -31.65
N ILE A 142 50.31 24.57 -32.67
CA ILE A 142 51.68 24.68 -33.19
C ILE A 142 52.62 25.10 -32.06
N ASP A 143 52.30 26.17 -31.34
CA ASP A 143 53.16 26.71 -30.28
C ASP A 143 53.27 25.74 -29.07
N ALA A 144 52.22 24.99 -28.77
CA ALA A 144 52.19 24.10 -27.61
C ALA A 144 52.79 22.71 -27.86
N CYS A 145 52.84 22.24 -29.11
CA CYS A 145 53.23 20.88 -29.47
C CYS A 145 54.39 20.82 -30.49
N ASP A 146 54.92 21.96 -30.95
CA ASP A 146 55.98 22.07 -31.97
C ASP A 146 55.66 21.30 -33.27
N LEU A 147 54.38 21.19 -33.62
CA LEU A 147 53.93 20.50 -34.83
C LEU A 147 53.89 21.47 -36.02
N PRO A 148 54.32 21.05 -37.22
CA PRO A 148 54.17 21.85 -38.42
C PRO A 148 52.69 22.07 -38.76
N LYS A 149 52.38 23.25 -39.29
CA LYS A 149 51.01 23.68 -39.65
C LYS A 149 50.23 22.64 -40.45
N ALA A 150 50.87 21.96 -41.41
CA ALA A 150 50.22 20.95 -42.23
C ALA A 150 49.74 19.73 -41.43
N GLU A 151 50.48 19.31 -40.40
CA GLU A 151 50.07 18.19 -39.54
C GLU A 151 48.90 18.57 -38.63
N VAL A 152 48.90 19.80 -38.11
CA VAL A 152 47.81 20.34 -37.30
C VAL A 152 46.52 20.46 -38.12
N GLU A 153 46.60 20.95 -39.35
CA GLU A 153 45.44 21.04 -40.26
C GLU A 153 44.84 19.66 -40.56
N VAL A 154 45.68 18.63 -40.75
CA VAL A 154 45.23 17.25 -40.94
C VAL A 154 44.52 16.72 -39.69
N LEU A 155 45.07 16.93 -38.49
CA LEU A 155 44.45 16.50 -37.23
C LEU A 155 43.07 17.16 -37.02
N MET A 156 42.95 18.46 -37.30
CA MET A 156 41.68 19.18 -37.23
C MET A 156 40.67 18.64 -38.24
N GLY A 157 41.10 18.33 -39.47
CA GLY A 157 40.25 17.75 -40.50
C GLY A 157 39.71 16.36 -40.13
N PHE A 158 40.54 15.51 -39.51
CA PHE A 158 40.10 14.21 -38.98
C PHE A 158 39.05 14.38 -37.87
N GLN A 159 39.26 15.33 -36.95
CA GLN A 159 38.33 15.60 -35.85
C GLN A 159 37.00 16.17 -36.35
N GLU A 160 37.02 17.05 -37.35
CA GLU A 160 35.82 17.59 -37.97
C GLU A 160 35.01 16.48 -38.67
N LYS A 161 35.70 15.53 -39.31
CA LYS A 161 35.07 14.36 -39.94
C LYS A 161 34.51 13.38 -38.93
N ALA A 162 35.17 13.17 -37.78
CA ALA A 162 34.68 12.28 -36.72
C ALA A 162 33.48 12.84 -35.95
N ARG A 163 33.27 14.17 -35.99
CA ARG A 163 32.13 14.86 -35.34
C ARG A 163 30.88 14.92 -36.23
N LYS A 164 31.00 14.65 -37.53
CA LYS A 164 29.89 14.57 -38.50
C LYS A 164 29.33 13.15 -38.54
#